data_AF-A0A9D8NMY6-F1
#
_entry.id   AF-A0A9D8NMY6-F1
#
_cell.length_a   1.000
_cell.length_b   1.000
_cell.length_c   1.000
_cell.angle_alpha   90.00
_cell.angle_beta   90.00
_cell.angle_gamma   90.00
#
_symmetry.space_group_name_H-M   'P 1'
#
loop_
_entity.id
_entity.type
_entity.pdbx_description
1 polymer ?
#
loop_
_entity_poly.entity_id
_entity_poly.type
_entity_poly.pdbx_seq_one_letter_code
_entity_poly.pdbx_strand_id
1 'polypeptide(L)'
;MATDSHLNPSAEGSFDRAFREYGGRLDLSTVHPTTRDGMQGLLDYYRWLLNAARFADPPYNPTGNLTVDFVDNAEVNATAFVSNQLELIGINWGLVALIYQAFYLLMSSPTVLPNIGDAEVEKAEKRNIDALLQPQSWKLMESLLPKDGDRVRVAQHLAWNAMAFVFAHEVSHVCRAHLRYLKTTFGIDRHVEYRTVRLSESQARTLQALELDADTAAAETNLILWTKLCRRGTFPLLTEVPPLTTWSLSLSMFFHVLDMKTKPHESALRSHPKPAVRLLQVSYNASDCFGELEFPDAHRCIGEGWGIIGKWWQQNELSAHSLWELDEHLDRTIDTLNELRSESGELIGVLRQLAEERNHDIRMRKKYDNHILNTEPNKTDAGDVMLT
;
A
#
# COMPACT_ATOMS: atom_id res chain seq x y z
N MET A 1 -24.36 -30.67 -28.56
CA MET A 1 -23.22 -29.73 -28.56
C MET A 1 -23.65 -28.52 -27.76
N ALA A 2 -23.29 -28.49 -26.48
CA ALA A 2 -23.55 -27.34 -25.62
C ALA A 2 -22.60 -26.23 -26.06
N THR A 3 -23.13 -25.09 -26.47
CA THR A 3 -22.36 -23.88 -26.69
C THR A 3 -21.93 -23.38 -25.32
N ASP A 4 -20.68 -23.65 -24.94
CA ASP A 4 -20.02 -22.99 -23.82
C ASP A 4 -20.08 -21.48 -24.10
N SER A 5 -21.00 -20.80 -23.41
CA SER A 5 -21.00 -19.36 -23.37
C SER A 5 -19.72 -18.95 -22.67
N HIS A 6 -18.75 -18.44 -23.43
CA HIS A 6 -17.61 -17.68 -22.95
C HIS A 6 -18.11 -16.41 -22.24
N LEU A 7 -18.76 -16.57 -21.09
CA LEU A 7 -19.05 -15.47 -20.19
C LEU A 7 -17.71 -14.99 -19.68
N ASN A 8 -17.32 -13.78 -20.09
CA ASN A 8 -16.22 -13.08 -19.45
C ASN A 8 -16.49 -13.10 -17.94
N PRO A 9 -15.66 -13.79 -17.15
CA PRO A 9 -15.87 -13.85 -15.72
C PRO A 9 -15.86 -12.43 -15.17
N SER A 10 -16.76 -12.13 -14.23
CA SER A 10 -16.77 -10.83 -13.55
C SER A 10 -15.38 -10.51 -13.01
N ALA A 11 -15.05 -9.21 -12.88
CA ALA A 11 -13.77 -8.79 -12.31
C ALA A 11 -13.54 -9.45 -10.93
N GLU A 12 -14.58 -9.58 -10.12
CA GLU A 12 -14.56 -10.28 -8.83
C GLU A 12 -14.21 -11.77 -8.96
N GLY A 13 -14.84 -12.50 -9.90
CA GLY A 13 -14.52 -13.91 -10.12
C GLY A 13 -13.10 -14.12 -10.66
N SER A 14 -12.59 -13.15 -11.41
CA SER A 14 -11.20 -13.17 -11.88
C SER A 14 -10.21 -12.87 -10.77
N PHE A 15 -10.55 -11.93 -9.87
CA PHE A 15 -9.78 -11.64 -8.67
C PHE A 15 -9.70 -12.85 -7.74
N ASP A 16 -10.84 -13.45 -7.39
CA ASP A 16 -10.89 -14.61 -6.51
C ASP A 16 -10.05 -15.78 -7.02
N ARG A 17 -10.15 -16.08 -8.33
CA ARG A 17 -9.31 -17.12 -8.94
C ARG A 17 -7.82 -16.78 -8.90
N ALA A 18 -7.45 -15.53 -9.14
CA ALA A 18 -6.06 -15.09 -9.12
C ALA A 18 -5.44 -15.18 -7.72
N PHE A 19 -6.22 -14.89 -6.67
CA PHE A 19 -5.78 -14.90 -5.28
C PHE A 19 -6.11 -16.19 -4.52
N ARG A 20 -6.63 -17.22 -5.18
CA ARG A 20 -7.05 -18.48 -4.54
C ARG A 20 -5.94 -19.15 -3.73
N GLU A 21 -4.70 -19.15 -4.22
CA GLU A 21 -3.54 -19.71 -3.49
C GLU A 21 -3.20 -18.91 -2.22
N TYR A 22 -3.72 -17.70 -2.09
CA TYR A 22 -3.49 -16.78 -0.98
C TYR A 22 -4.71 -16.63 -0.07
N GLY A 23 -5.78 -17.43 -0.27
CA GLY A 23 -7.03 -17.35 0.50
C GLY A 23 -8.24 -16.90 -0.31
N GLY A 24 -8.05 -16.40 -1.54
CA GLY A 24 -9.12 -15.90 -2.38
C GLY A 24 -9.60 -14.52 -1.95
N ARG A 25 -10.72 -14.07 -2.51
CA ARG A 25 -11.31 -12.76 -2.17
C ARG A 25 -11.96 -12.83 -0.80
N LEU A 26 -11.72 -11.84 0.06
CA LEU A 26 -12.40 -11.73 1.34
C LEU A 26 -13.90 -11.50 1.17
N ASP A 27 -14.72 -12.38 1.75
CA ASP A 27 -16.16 -12.17 1.84
C ASP A 27 -16.48 -11.17 2.97
N LEU A 28 -16.65 -9.91 2.60
CA LEU A 28 -17.01 -8.82 3.49
C LEU A 28 -18.34 -9.05 4.24
N SER A 29 -19.22 -9.94 3.79
CA SER A 29 -20.45 -10.28 4.51
C SER A 29 -20.20 -11.07 5.80
N THR A 30 -19.03 -11.70 5.91
CA THR A 30 -18.58 -12.45 7.10
C THR A 30 -17.91 -11.56 8.14
N VAL A 31 -17.59 -10.31 7.78
CA VAL A 31 -16.91 -9.34 8.63
C VAL A 31 -17.94 -8.58 9.49
N HIS A 32 -17.59 -8.25 10.73
CA HIS A 32 -18.47 -7.48 11.62
C HIS A 32 -18.88 -6.15 10.94
N PRO A 33 -20.16 -5.70 11.03
CA PRO A 33 -20.67 -4.58 10.23
C PRO A 33 -19.84 -3.30 10.31
N THR A 34 -19.40 -2.89 11.51
CA THR A 34 -18.58 -1.68 11.67
C THR A 34 -17.24 -1.80 10.95
N THR A 35 -16.59 -2.97 11.06
CA THR A 35 -15.32 -3.24 10.37
C THR A 35 -15.52 -3.31 8.86
N ARG A 36 -16.58 -4.00 8.42
CA ARG A 36 -16.97 -4.11 7.02
C ARG A 36 -17.16 -2.75 6.37
N ASP A 37 -17.87 -1.84 7.02
CA ASP A 37 -18.16 -0.52 6.48
C ASP A 37 -16.87 0.32 6.35
N GLY A 38 -15.95 0.19 7.32
CA GLY A 38 -14.61 0.80 7.24
C GLY A 38 -13.75 0.24 6.09
N MET A 39 -13.76 -1.09 5.91
CA MET A 39 -13.08 -1.75 4.79
C MET A 39 -13.67 -1.35 3.43
N GLN A 40 -15.00 -1.28 3.33
CA GLN A 40 -15.68 -0.81 2.12
C GLN A 40 -15.31 0.64 1.80
N GLY A 41 -15.29 1.52 2.81
CA GLY A 41 -14.84 2.90 2.64
C GLY A 41 -13.39 3.00 2.14
N LEU A 42 -12.51 2.12 2.61
CA LEU A 42 -11.12 2.05 2.14
C LEU A 42 -11.03 1.58 0.67
N LEU A 43 -11.82 0.58 0.26
CA LEU A 43 -11.90 0.16 -1.14
C LEU A 43 -12.44 1.26 -2.04
N ASP A 44 -13.48 1.96 -1.61
CA ASP A 44 -14.07 3.06 -2.38
C ASP A 44 -13.08 4.21 -2.54
N TYR A 45 -12.30 4.48 -1.49
CA TYR A 45 -11.19 5.41 -1.55
C TYR A 45 -10.10 4.96 -2.55
N TYR A 46 -9.68 3.69 -2.55
CA TYR A 46 -8.73 3.19 -3.54
C TYR A 46 -9.26 3.28 -4.98
N ARG A 47 -10.52 2.94 -5.19
CA ARG A 47 -11.17 3.08 -6.51
C ARG A 47 -11.23 4.53 -6.95
N TRP A 48 -11.52 5.45 -6.02
CA TRP A 48 -11.45 6.88 -6.28
C TRP A 48 -10.03 7.31 -6.67
N LEU A 49 -9.00 6.82 -5.97
CA LEU A 49 -7.60 7.08 -6.29
C LEU A 49 -7.20 6.57 -7.67
N LEU A 50 -7.60 5.36 -8.05
CA LEU A 50 -7.33 4.84 -9.40
C LEU A 50 -7.97 5.70 -10.47
N ASN A 51 -9.21 6.14 -10.24
CA ASN A 51 -9.90 7.01 -11.17
C ASN A 51 -9.23 8.39 -11.28
N ALA A 52 -8.75 8.94 -10.17
CA ALA A 52 -7.98 10.19 -10.16
C ALA A 52 -6.59 10.04 -10.82
N ALA A 53 -5.91 8.92 -10.57
CA ALA A 53 -4.57 8.64 -11.08
C ALA A 53 -4.54 8.43 -12.60
N ARG A 54 -5.67 8.13 -13.25
CA ARG A 54 -5.78 8.11 -14.73
C ARG A 54 -5.40 9.45 -15.39
N PHE A 55 -5.45 10.54 -14.63
CA PHE A 55 -5.05 11.88 -15.06
C PHE A 55 -3.60 12.23 -14.71
N ALA A 56 -2.83 11.31 -14.12
CA ALA A 56 -1.40 11.50 -13.91
C ALA A 56 -0.63 11.50 -15.24
N ASP A 57 0.55 12.11 -15.24
CA ASP A 57 1.38 12.23 -16.44
C ASP A 57 1.88 10.85 -16.92
N PRO A 58 1.81 10.56 -18.24
CA PRO A 58 2.41 9.36 -18.82
C PRO A 58 3.92 9.27 -18.57
N PRO A 59 4.51 8.06 -18.50
CA PRO A 59 3.89 6.75 -18.77
C PRO A 59 3.34 6.04 -17.52
N TYR A 60 3.35 6.65 -16.34
CA TYR A 60 3.05 5.95 -15.09
C TYR A 60 1.57 6.02 -14.66
N ASN A 61 0.68 6.43 -15.55
CA ASN A 61 -0.75 6.35 -15.26
C ASN A 61 -1.27 4.90 -15.35
N PRO A 62 -2.19 4.49 -14.47
CA PRO A 62 -2.87 3.21 -14.59
C PRO A 62 -3.81 3.24 -15.80
N THR A 63 -3.30 2.88 -16.98
CA THR A 63 -4.05 2.87 -18.23
C THR A 63 -4.92 1.62 -18.39
N GLY A 64 -4.63 0.56 -17.63
CA GLY A 64 -5.31 -0.74 -17.66
C GLY A 64 -6.57 -0.85 -16.80
N ASN A 65 -7.19 -2.03 -16.84
CA ASN A 65 -8.27 -2.41 -15.91
C ASN A 65 -7.66 -2.92 -14.61
N LEU A 66 -7.08 -1.99 -13.84
CA LEU A 66 -6.54 -2.27 -12.52
C LEU A 66 -7.68 -2.48 -11.52
N THR A 67 -7.72 -3.65 -10.89
CA THR A 67 -8.72 -4.01 -9.87
C THR A 67 -8.04 -4.17 -8.52
N VAL A 68 -8.66 -3.64 -7.47
CA VAL A 68 -8.19 -3.78 -6.09
C VAL A 68 -9.29 -4.40 -5.24
N ASP A 69 -8.90 -5.36 -4.40
CA ASP A 69 -9.79 -5.96 -3.40
C ASP A 69 -9.00 -6.52 -2.21
N PHE A 70 -9.70 -6.95 -1.16
CA PHE A 70 -9.09 -7.63 -0.02
C PHE A 70 -8.96 -9.13 -0.25
N VAL A 71 -7.87 -9.69 0.25
CA VAL A 71 -7.57 -11.13 0.23
C VAL A 71 -7.91 -11.72 1.59
N ASP A 72 -8.55 -12.89 1.62
CA ASP A 72 -8.85 -13.61 2.86
C ASP A 72 -7.59 -14.27 3.47
N ASN A 73 -6.68 -13.42 3.93
CA ASN A 73 -5.41 -13.82 4.51
C ASN A 73 -5.05 -12.91 5.69
N ALA A 74 -4.72 -13.54 6.81
CA ALA A 74 -4.32 -12.86 8.05
C ALA A 74 -2.84 -12.44 8.07
N GLU A 75 -2.05 -12.81 7.06
CA GLU A 75 -0.67 -12.37 6.92
C GLU A 75 -0.58 -10.87 6.61
N VAL A 76 0.53 -10.26 7.02
CA VAL A 76 0.81 -8.84 6.83
C VAL A 76 1.48 -8.67 5.47
N ASN A 77 0.66 -8.58 4.41
CA ASN A 77 1.16 -8.47 3.04
C ASN A 77 0.19 -7.72 2.11
N ALA A 78 0.72 -7.22 1.00
CA ALA A 78 -0.03 -6.74 -0.15
C ALA A 78 0.71 -7.21 -1.42
N THR A 79 -0.01 -7.34 -2.54
CA THR A 79 0.60 -7.88 -3.75
C THR A 79 -0.08 -7.37 -5.00
N ALA A 80 0.73 -6.83 -5.91
CA ALA A 80 0.37 -6.59 -7.30
C ALA A 80 0.61 -7.84 -8.17
N PHE A 81 -0.36 -8.15 -9.02
CA PHE A 81 -0.37 -9.35 -9.85
C PHE A 81 -0.92 -9.05 -11.26
N VAL A 82 -0.43 -9.78 -12.27
CA VAL A 82 -1.00 -9.73 -13.62
C VAL A 82 -1.52 -11.12 -14.00
N SER A 83 -2.84 -11.24 -14.14
CA SER A 83 -3.53 -12.49 -14.49
C SER A 83 -4.36 -12.33 -15.74
N ASN A 84 -4.16 -13.14 -16.78
CA ASN A 84 -4.98 -13.08 -18.00
C ASN A 84 -5.19 -11.64 -18.50
N GLN A 85 -4.11 -10.84 -18.49
CA GLN A 85 -4.11 -9.43 -18.89
C GLN A 85 -4.84 -8.45 -17.95
N LEU A 86 -5.38 -8.94 -16.83
CA LEU A 86 -5.91 -8.11 -15.75
C LEU A 86 -4.78 -7.75 -14.79
N GLU A 87 -4.76 -6.49 -14.39
CA GLU A 87 -3.85 -6.00 -13.36
C GLU A 87 -4.64 -5.98 -12.05
N LEU A 88 -4.12 -6.66 -11.04
CA LEU A 88 -4.84 -6.90 -9.78
C LEU A 88 -3.95 -6.46 -8.61
N ILE A 89 -4.54 -5.87 -7.59
CA ILE A 89 -3.90 -5.54 -6.32
C ILE A 89 -4.70 -6.22 -5.21
N GLY A 90 -4.06 -7.15 -4.52
CA GLY A 90 -4.63 -7.80 -3.34
C GLY A 90 -4.00 -7.26 -2.08
N ILE A 91 -4.83 -6.86 -1.13
CA ILE A 91 -4.39 -6.42 0.20
C ILE A 91 -4.89 -7.45 1.20
N ASN A 92 -3.98 -8.10 1.93
CA ASN A 92 -4.38 -9.04 2.96
C ASN A 92 -5.09 -8.28 4.09
N TRP A 93 -6.20 -8.83 4.57
CA TRP A 93 -6.94 -8.19 5.66
C TRP A 93 -6.12 -8.12 6.95
N GLY A 94 -5.18 -9.05 7.16
CA GLY A 94 -4.26 -9.03 8.28
C GLY A 94 -3.39 -7.78 8.35
N LEU A 95 -2.94 -7.27 7.19
CA LEU A 95 -2.20 -6.01 7.10
C LEU A 95 -3.09 -4.82 7.55
N VAL A 96 -4.33 -4.77 7.05
CA VAL A 96 -5.30 -3.74 7.43
C VAL A 96 -5.55 -3.77 8.94
N ALA A 97 -5.89 -4.93 9.48
CA ALA A 97 -6.18 -5.09 10.90
C ALA A 97 -4.99 -4.64 11.78
N LEU A 98 -3.77 -5.03 11.42
CA LEU A 98 -2.59 -4.70 12.21
C LEU A 98 -2.27 -3.21 12.20
N ILE A 99 -2.38 -2.55 11.04
CA ILE A 99 -2.14 -1.11 10.92
C ILE A 99 -3.16 -0.34 11.77
N TYR A 100 -4.44 -0.68 11.69
CA TYR A 100 -5.48 -0.04 12.50
C TYR A 100 -5.26 -0.25 14.00
N GLN A 101 -4.94 -1.47 14.42
CA GLN A 101 -4.63 -1.76 15.82
C GLN A 101 -3.45 -0.93 16.33
N ALA A 102 -2.40 -0.79 15.53
CA ALA A 102 -1.23 -0.01 15.90
C ALA A 102 -1.60 1.47 16.11
N PHE A 103 -2.42 2.07 15.24
CA PHE A 103 -2.89 3.45 15.44
C PHE A 103 -3.90 3.59 16.58
N TYR A 104 -4.77 2.62 16.81
CA TYR A 104 -5.67 2.63 17.96
C TYR A 104 -4.89 2.60 19.27
N LEU A 105 -3.84 1.78 19.36
CA LEU A 105 -2.97 1.73 20.53
C LEU A 105 -2.12 2.99 20.69
N LEU A 106 -1.61 3.54 19.58
CA LEU A 106 -0.90 4.81 19.57
C LEU A 106 -1.78 5.93 20.16
N MET A 107 -3.01 6.05 19.67
CA MET A 107 -3.96 7.06 20.13
C MET A 107 -4.58 6.75 21.50
N SER A 108 -4.47 5.51 21.99
CA SER A 108 -4.78 5.16 23.39
C SER A 108 -3.69 5.61 24.38
N SER A 109 -2.59 6.21 23.89
CA SER A 109 -1.57 6.82 24.74
C SER A 109 -1.88 8.29 25.00
N PRO A 110 -2.03 8.75 26.26
CA PRO A 110 -2.33 10.16 26.57
C PRO A 110 -1.22 11.12 26.13
N THR A 111 0.01 10.61 25.97
CA THR A 111 1.18 11.41 25.59
C THR A 111 1.30 11.65 24.08
N VAL A 112 0.53 10.93 23.26
CA VAL A 112 0.58 11.05 21.80
C VAL A 112 -0.52 11.99 21.33
N LEU A 113 -0.13 13.08 20.68
CA LEU A 113 -1.04 14.14 20.21
C LEU A 113 -2.05 14.54 21.31
N PRO A 114 -1.58 15.08 22.46
CA PRO A 114 -2.41 15.34 23.63
C PRO A 114 -3.51 16.39 23.40
N ASN A 115 -3.40 17.19 22.34
CA ASN A 115 -4.37 18.22 21.99
C ASN A 115 -5.56 17.68 21.17
N ILE A 116 -5.60 16.38 20.88
CA ILE A 116 -6.67 15.73 20.11
C ILE A 116 -7.60 14.97 21.07
N GLY A 117 -8.88 15.37 21.08
CA GLY A 117 -9.90 14.78 21.95
C GLY A 117 -9.58 14.94 23.44
N ASP A 118 -10.23 14.13 24.28
CA ASP A 118 -9.85 14.00 25.70
C ASP A 118 -8.74 12.95 25.85
N ALA A 119 -7.49 13.40 25.93
CA ALA A 119 -6.35 12.49 26.12
C ALA A 119 -6.30 11.88 27.53
N GLU A 120 -6.89 12.52 28.55
CA GLU A 120 -6.77 12.11 29.96
C GLU A 120 -7.60 10.87 30.28
N VAL A 121 -8.64 10.59 29.50
CA VAL A 121 -9.41 9.33 29.66
C VAL A 121 -8.65 8.12 29.16
N GLU A 122 -7.65 8.32 28.30
CA GLU A 122 -6.91 7.24 27.65
C GLU A 122 -5.95 6.51 28.59
N LYS A 123 -5.71 5.24 28.26
CA LYS A 123 -4.75 4.42 29.00
C LYS A 123 -4.16 3.35 28.10
N ALA A 124 -2.86 3.46 27.82
CA ALA A 124 -2.10 2.42 27.16
C ALA A 124 -1.82 1.29 28.16
N GLU A 125 -2.58 0.18 28.06
CA GLU A 125 -2.35 -1.01 28.87
C GLU A 125 -1.37 -1.95 28.18
N LYS A 126 -0.32 -2.40 28.89
CA LYS A 126 0.70 -3.31 28.32
C LYS A 126 0.09 -4.55 27.64
N ARG A 127 -0.95 -5.14 28.22
CA ARG A 127 -1.66 -6.29 27.62
C ARG A 127 -2.25 -6.00 26.23
N ASN A 128 -2.69 -4.76 25.99
CA ASN A 128 -3.25 -4.35 24.72
C ASN A 128 -2.14 -4.16 23.68
N ILE A 129 -0.98 -3.69 24.13
CA ILE A 129 0.22 -3.53 23.32
C ILE A 129 0.79 -4.89 22.89
N ASP A 130 0.89 -5.83 23.83
CA ASP A 130 1.32 -7.20 23.57
C ASP A 130 0.41 -7.90 22.54
N ALA A 131 -0.82 -7.42 22.38
CA ALA A 131 -1.75 -7.94 21.39
C ALA A 131 -1.33 -7.67 19.93
N LEU A 132 -0.47 -6.66 19.67
CA LEU A 132 0.11 -6.42 18.33
C LEU A 132 1.01 -7.59 17.87
N LEU A 133 1.54 -8.36 18.82
CA LEU A 133 2.36 -9.53 18.56
C LEU A 133 1.52 -10.78 18.26
N GLN A 134 0.22 -10.75 18.57
CA GLN A 134 -0.67 -11.90 18.41
C GLN A 134 -1.20 -12.01 16.96
N PRO A 135 -1.70 -13.20 16.57
CA PRO A 135 -2.45 -13.35 15.33
C PRO A 135 -3.62 -12.37 15.28
N GLN A 136 -3.83 -11.79 14.10
CA GLN A 136 -4.82 -10.75 13.90
C GLN A 136 -6.24 -11.31 13.97
N SER A 137 -7.17 -10.54 14.51
CA SER A 137 -8.60 -10.83 14.45
C SER A 137 -9.43 -9.55 14.55
N TRP A 138 -10.62 -9.56 13.95
CA TRP A 138 -11.53 -8.40 14.01
C TRP A 138 -11.96 -8.07 15.43
N LYS A 139 -12.21 -9.10 16.25
CA LYS A 139 -12.57 -8.92 17.66
C LYS A 139 -11.47 -8.25 18.46
N LEU A 140 -10.21 -8.58 18.16
CA LEU A 140 -9.08 -7.92 18.81
C LEU A 140 -9.04 -6.43 18.45
N MET A 141 -9.21 -6.08 17.18
CA MET A 141 -9.20 -4.70 16.72
C MET A 141 -10.23 -3.82 17.46
N GLU A 142 -11.45 -4.31 17.66
CA GLU A 142 -12.51 -3.56 18.37
C GLU A 142 -12.21 -3.36 19.86
N SER A 143 -11.47 -4.29 20.48
CA SER A 143 -11.09 -4.19 21.88
C SER A 143 -9.96 -3.20 22.16
N LEU A 144 -9.29 -2.70 21.11
CA LEU A 144 -8.11 -1.84 21.21
C LEU A 144 -8.43 -0.36 20.92
N LEU A 145 -9.70 -0.01 20.66
CA LEU A 145 -10.12 1.36 20.36
C LEU A 145 -9.73 2.34 21.48
N PRO A 146 -9.27 3.56 21.14
CA PRO A 146 -9.25 4.67 22.08
C PRO A 146 -10.63 4.87 22.72
N LYS A 147 -10.65 5.35 23.96
CA LYS A 147 -11.90 5.62 24.66
C LYS A 147 -12.57 6.89 24.16
N ASP A 148 -11.79 7.88 23.76
CA ASP A 148 -12.28 9.12 23.19
C ASP A 148 -12.59 8.97 21.69
N GLY A 149 -13.77 9.43 21.28
CA GLY A 149 -14.26 9.28 19.92
C GLY A 149 -13.49 10.10 18.87
N ASP A 150 -12.92 11.26 19.23
CA ASP A 150 -12.06 12.03 18.32
C ASP A 150 -10.72 11.32 18.12
N ARG A 151 -10.18 10.73 19.17
CA ARG A 151 -8.95 9.93 19.10
C ARG A 151 -9.14 8.65 18.27
N VAL A 152 -10.30 7.99 18.34
CA VAL A 152 -10.68 6.91 17.41
C VAL A 152 -10.66 7.40 15.96
N ARG A 153 -11.31 8.54 15.67
CA ARG A 153 -11.36 9.10 14.31
C ARG A 153 -9.97 9.44 13.77
N VAL A 154 -9.12 10.06 14.59
CA VAL A 154 -7.75 10.39 14.19
C VAL A 154 -6.91 9.13 13.95
N ALA A 155 -7.04 8.11 14.80
CA ALA A 155 -6.38 6.82 14.55
C ALA A 155 -6.79 6.24 13.19
N GLN A 156 -8.07 6.30 12.84
CA GLN A 156 -8.58 5.83 11.54
C GLN A 156 -8.01 6.65 10.38
N HIS A 157 -7.88 7.97 10.51
CA HIS A 157 -7.32 8.82 9.46
C HIS A 157 -5.82 8.55 9.23
N LEU A 158 -5.05 8.34 10.30
CA LEU A 158 -3.64 7.97 10.20
C LEU A 158 -3.47 6.57 9.60
N ALA A 159 -4.32 5.62 9.99
CA ALA A 159 -4.38 4.28 9.39
C ALA A 159 -4.72 4.34 7.89
N TRP A 160 -5.71 5.15 7.50
CA TRP A 160 -6.03 5.40 6.09
C TRP A 160 -4.85 5.95 5.31
N ASN A 161 -4.09 6.88 5.89
CA ASN A 161 -2.91 7.43 5.22
C ASN A 161 -1.82 6.36 5.01
N ALA A 162 -1.53 5.54 6.02
CA ALA A 162 -0.61 4.42 5.88
C ALA A 162 -1.09 3.40 4.83
N MET A 163 -2.38 3.08 4.85
CA MET A 163 -3.00 2.18 3.86
C MET A 163 -3.02 2.77 2.44
N ALA A 164 -3.06 4.09 2.30
CA ALA A 164 -2.94 4.79 1.03
C ALA A 164 -1.51 4.72 0.47
N PHE A 165 -0.49 4.76 1.34
CA PHE A 165 0.89 4.50 0.96
C PHE A 165 1.07 3.07 0.44
N VAL A 166 0.60 2.05 1.18
CA VAL A 166 0.64 0.63 0.74
C VAL A 166 -0.01 0.47 -0.63
N PHE A 167 -1.18 1.06 -0.80
CA PHE A 167 -1.88 0.99 -2.08
C PHE A 167 -1.09 1.66 -3.22
N ALA A 168 -0.55 2.86 -3.00
CA ALA A 168 0.26 3.57 -3.99
C ALA A 168 1.55 2.82 -4.34
N HIS A 169 2.12 2.07 -3.39
CA HIS A 169 3.26 1.18 -3.60
C HIS A 169 2.91 0.04 -4.58
N GLU A 170 1.79 -0.67 -4.35
CA GLU A 170 1.34 -1.72 -5.27
C GLU A 170 0.99 -1.18 -6.67
N VAL A 171 0.36 -0.01 -6.73
CA VAL A 171 0.10 0.68 -8.00
C VAL A 171 1.41 0.98 -8.74
N SER A 172 2.46 1.36 -8.01
CA SER A 172 3.77 1.68 -8.60
C SER A 172 4.41 0.46 -9.26
N HIS A 173 4.31 -0.73 -8.68
CA HIS A 173 4.79 -1.96 -9.34
C HIS A 173 4.11 -2.22 -10.69
N VAL A 174 2.81 -1.92 -10.80
CA VAL A 174 2.07 -2.07 -12.06
C VAL A 174 2.46 -0.98 -13.05
N CYS A 175 2.34 0.28 -12.63
CA CYS A 175 2.49 1.43 -13.51
C CYS A 175 3.91 1.65 -14.01
N ARG A 176 4.91 1.33 -13.18
CA ARG A 176 6.34 1.46 -13.53
C ARG A 176 6.91 0.19 -14.16
N ALA A 177 6.02 -0.74 -14.54
CA ALA A 177 6.34 -1.96 -15.26
C ALA A 177 7.30 -2.91 -14.52
N HIS A 178 7.37 -2.85 -13.19
CA HIS A 178 8.18 -3.78 -12.38
C HIS A 178 7.75 -5.22 -12.66
N LEU A 179 6.44 -5.49 -12.68
CA LEU A 179 5.91 -6.83 -12.97
C LEU A 179 6.29 -7.33 -14.38
N ARG A 180 6.28 -6.44 -15.38
CA ARG A 180 6.70 -6.77 -16.75
C ARG A 180 8.20 -7.07 -16.79
N TYR A 181 9.01 -6.23 -16.17
CA TYR A 181 10.46 -6.44 -16.05
C TYR A 181 10.79 -7.79 -15.40
N LEU A 182 10.16 -8.10 -14.27
CA LEU A 182 10.38 -9.37 -13.56
C LEU A 182 10.00 -10.59 -14.41
N LYS A 183 8.90 -10.49 -15.17
CA LYS A 183 8.49 -11.53 -16.11
C LYS A 183 9.49 -11.71 -17.24
N THR A 184 9.93 -10.62 -17.88
CA THR A 184 10.81 -10.68 -19.05
C THR A 184 12.23 -11.07 -18.70
N THR A 185 12.74 -10.60 -17.57
CA THR A 185 14.15 -10.76 -17.18
C THR A 185 14.38 -12.07 -16.42
N PHE A 186 13.41 -12.49 -15.61
CA PHE A 186 13.60 -13.62 -14.69
C PHE A 186 12.51 -14.70 -14.81
N GLY A 187 11.53 -14.54 -15.71
CA GLY A 187 10.41 -15.49 -15.85
C GLY A 187 9.44 -15.47 -14.67
N ILE A 188 9.38 -14.37 -13.92
CA ILE A 188 8.58 -14.26 -12.71
C ILE A 188 7.30 -13.48 -13.02
N ASP A 189 6.17 -14.16 -12.97
CA ASP A 189 4.85 -13.54 -13.23
C ASP A 189 4.25 -12.82 -12.02
N ARG A 190 4.88 -12.93 -10.84
CA ARG A 190 4.36 -12.41 -9.57
C ARG A 190 5.45 -11.85 -8.66
N HIS A 191 5.21 -10.66 -8.10
CA HIS A 191 6.05 -10.14 -7.03
C HIS A 191 5.52 -10.67 -5.70
N VAL A 192 6.06 -11.80 -5.24
CA VAL A 192 5.69 -12.40 -3.94
C VAL A 192 6.90 -12.33 -3.03
N GLU A 193 6.67 -11.82 -1.82
CA GLU A 193 7.68 -11.71 -0.77
C GLU A 193 8.23 -13.08 -0.34
N TYR A 194 7.37 -14.09 -0.26
CA TYR A 194 7.73 -15.45 0.12
C TYR A 194 8.02 -16.31 -1.11
N ARG A 195 9.28 -16.30 -1.55
CA ARG A 195 9.74 -17.26 -2.55
C ARG A 195 10.33 -18.48 -1.90
N THR A 196 9.87 -19.64 -2.34
CA THR A 196 10.57 -20.92 -2.11
C THR A 196 11.85 -21.03 -2.95
N VAL A 197 12.01 -20.19 -3.97
CA VAL A 197 13.17 -20.18 -4.85
C VAL A 197 14.24 -19.24 -4.32
N ARG A 198 15.45 -19.78 -4.11
CA ARG A 198 16.63 -19.01 -3.72
C ARG A 198 17.02 -18.02 -4.82
N LEU A 199 17.07 -16.74 -4.49
CA LEU A 199 17.52 -15.68 -5.39
C LEU A 199 19.05 -15.66 -5.47
N SER A 200 19.60 -15.30 -6.63
CA SER A 200 21.00 -14.85 -6.71
C SER A 200 21.16 -13.49 -6.04
N GLU A 201 22.38 -13.12 -5.67
CA GLU A 201 22.65 -11.79 -5.08
C GLU A 201 22.22 -10.65 -6.00
N SER A 202 22.57 -10.73 -7.29
CA SER A 202 22.14 -9.74 -8.29
C SER A 202 20.62 -9.66 -8.40
N GLN A 203 19.91 -10.81 -8.39
CA GLN A 203 18.45 -10.81 -8.43
C GLN A 203 17.84 -10.19 -7.17
N ALA A 204 18.38 -10.50 -5.99
CA ALA A 204 17.94 -9.92 -4.73
C ALA A 204 18.13 -8.40 -4.72
N ARG A 205 19.30 -7.91 -5.12
CA ARG A 205 19.59 -6.48 -5.23
C ARG A 205 18.69 -5.76 -6.23
N THR A 206 18.46 -6.36 -7.41
CA THR A 206 17.49 -5.82 -8.38
C THR A 206 16.08 -5.73 -7.80
N LEU A 207 15.60 -6.75 -7.08
CA LEU A 207 14.29 -6.71 -6.43
C LEU A 207 14.24 -5.58 -5.39
N GLN A 208 15.29 -5.44 -4.56
CA GLN A 208 15.40 -4.37 -3.58
C GLN A 208 15.40 -2.97 -4.21
N ALA A 209 16.05 -2.80 -5.37
CA ALA A 209 16.02 -1.55 -6.12
C ALA A 209 14.61 -1.24 -6.64
N LEU A 210 13.88 -2.24 -7.16
CA LEU A 210 12.48 -2.09 -7.59
C LEU A 210 11.55 -1.73 -6.42
N GLU A 211 11.79 -2.27 -5.22
CA GLU A 211 11.07 -1.91 -4.00
C GLU A 211 11.30 -0.45 -3.60
N LEU A 212 12.54 0.04 -3.63
CA LEU A 212 12.83 1.44 -3.33
C LEU A 212 12.23 2.40 -4.37
N ASP A 213 12.20 2.01 -5.64
CA ASP A 213 11.55 2.78 -6.69
C ASP A 213 10.03 2.87 -6.47
N ALA A 214 9.41 1.75 -6.06
CA ALA A 214 7.99 1.72 -5.71
C ALA A 214 7.68 2.56 -4.46
N ASP A 215 8.50 2.46 -3.40
CA ASP A 215 8.38 3.28 -2.19
C ASP A 215 8.51 4.78 -2.49
N THR A 216 9.44 5.15 -3.38
CA THR A 216 9.66 6.53 -3.80
C THR A 216 8.41 7.10 -4.45
N ALA A 217 7.88 6.41 -5.47
CA ALA A 217 6.67 6.85 -6.18
C ALA A 217 5.43 6.86 -5.26
N ALA A 218 5.32 5.90 -4.35
CA ALA A 218 4.25 5.83 -3.37
C ALA A 218 4.29 6.99 -2.38
N ALA A 219 5.47 7.29 -1.83
CA ALA A 219 5.67 8.39 -0.87
C ALA A 219 5.31 9.74 -1.50
N GLU A 220 5.79 10.03 -2.70
CA GLU A 220 5.48 11.27 -3.42
C GLU A 220 3.97 11.41 -3.67
N THR A 221 3.35 10.37 -4.24
CA THR A 221 1.91 10.37 -4.55
C THR A 221 1.07 10.54 -3.30
N ASN A 222 1.37 9.78 -2.26
CA ASN A 222 0.66 9.80 -0.99
C ASN A 222 0.81 11.16 -0.28
N LEU A 223 2.02 11.74 -0.25
CA LEU A 223 2.27 13.03 0.38
C LEU A 223 1.51 14.19 -0.29
N ILE A 224 1.54 14.25 -1.63
CA ILE A 224 0.78 15.25 -2.41
C ILE A 224 -0.70 15.17 -2.07
N LEU A 225 -1.24 13.96 -2.08
CA LEU A 225 -2.64 13.71 -1.84
C LEU A 225 -3.04 14.04 -0.40
N TRP A 226 -2.30 13.51 0.58
CA TRP A 226 -2.56 13.72 1.99
C TRP A 226 -2.60 15.20 2.32
N THR A 227 -1.59 15.94 1.86
CA THR A 227 -1.53 17.38 2.11
C THR A 227 -2.69 18.13 1.44
N LYS A 228 -3.07 17.77 0.21
CA LYS A 228 -4.25 18.36 -0.46
C LYS A 228 -5.53 18.09 0.33
N LEU A 229 -5.71 16.89 0.88
CA LEU A 229 -6.87 16.53 1.70
C LEU A 229 -6.89 17.31 3.02
N CYS A 230 -5.76 17.40 3.73
CA CYS A 230 -5.64 18.20 4.95
C CYS A 230 -5.94 19.69 4.69
N ARG A 231 -5.33 20.29 3.65
CA ARG A 231 -5.55 21.70 3.29
C ARG A 231 -6.99 22.02 2.92
N ARG A 232 -7.75 21.03 2.43
CA ARG A 232 -9.19 21.15 2.15
C ARG A 232 -10.08 20.99 3.38
N GLY A 233 -9.50 20.73 4.55
CA GLY A 233 -10.26 20.49 5.78
C GLY A 233 -10.95 19.12 5.80
N THR A 234 -10.48 18.15 5.00
CA THR A 234 -11.05 16.78 4.98
C THR A 234 -10.92 16.11 6.34
N PHE A 235 -9.85 16.45 7.09
CA PHE A 235 -9.56 15.91 8.42
C PHE A 235 -9.55 17.06 9.45
N PRO A 236 -10.74 17.52 9.90
CA PRO A 236 -10.84 18.69 10.76
C PRO A 236 -10.17 18.51 12.13
N LEU A 237 -10.02 17.26 12.60
CA LEU A 237 -9.35 16.95 13.87
C LEU A 237 -7.82 17.02 13.78
N LEU A 238 -7.26 17.21 12.59
CA LEU A 238 -5.82 17.29 12.34
C LEU A 238 -5.38 18.70 11.94
N THR A 239 -6.23 19.73 12.06
CA THR A 239 -5.88 21.11 11.62
C THR A 239 -4.74 21.72 12.40
N GLU A 240 -4.59 21.36 13.68
CA GLU A 240 -3.54 21.87 14.56
C GLU A 240 -2.21 21.12 14.43
N VAL A 241 -2.18 20.02 13.67
CA VAL A 241 -0.97 19.23 13.44
C VAL A 241 -0.53 19.41 11.99
N PRO A 242 0.72 19.81 11.70
CA PRO A 242 1.17 19.97 10.33
C PRO A 242 0.89 18.71 9.48
N PRO A 243 0.35 18.84 8.25
CA PRO A 243 0.03 17.70 7.41
C PRO A 243 1.24 16.78 7.16
N LEU A 244 2.43 17.35 7.03
CA LEU A 244 3.66 16.58 6.84
C LEU A 244 4.06 15.80 8.10
N THR A 245 3.77 16.32 9.30
CA THR A 245 4.00 15.60 10.56
C THR A 245 3.04 14.41 10.69
N THR A 246 1.76 14.56 10.35
CA THR A 246 0.81 13.44 10.37
C THR A 246 1.10 12.42 9.27
N TRP A 247 1.59 12.88 8.12
CA TRP A 247 2.09 12.02 7.04
C TRP A 247 3.26 11.16 7.50
N SER A 248 4.32 11.79 8.03
CA SER A 248 5.53 11.09 8.46
C SER A 248 5.28 10.17 9.65
N LEU A 249 4.41 10.57 10.58
CA LEU A 249 3.92 9.72 11.67
C LEU A 249 3.25 8.45 11.11
N SER A 250 2.42 8.60 10.08
CA SER A 250 1.69 7.47 9.50
C SER A 250 2.63 6.45 8.84
N LEU A 251 3.57 6.92 8.03
CA LEU A 251 4.54 6.05 7.35
C LEU A 251 5.54 5.45 8.34
N SER A 252 6.00 6.22 9.33
CA SER A 252 6.88 5.70 10.37
C SER A 252 6.23 4.53 11.10
N MET A 253 4.96 4.66 11.51
CA MET A 253 4.19 3.56 12.11
C MET A 253 4.13 2.33 11.21
N PHE A 254 3.83 2.52 9.91
CA PHE A 254 3.81 1.42 8.94
C PHE A 254 5.14 0.66 8.88
N PHE A 255 6.27 1.36 8.75
CA PHE A 255 7.58 0.70 8.69
C PHE A 255 7.97 0.01 10.01
N HIS A 256 7.55 0.53 11.16
CA HIS A 256 7.72 -0.18 12.44
C HIS A 256 6.90 -1.47 12.49
N VAL A 257 5.66 -1.44 11.98
CA VAL A 257 4.81 -2.63 11.86
C VAL A 257 5.44 -3.69 10.96
N LEU A 258 6.03 -3.30 9.81
CA LEU A 258 6.76 -4.22 8.94
C LEU A 258 7.99 -4.81 9.62
N ASP A 259 8.77 -3.98 10.31
CA ASP A 259 10.00 -4.40 10.99
C ASP A 259 9.72 -5.39 12.11
N MET A 260 8.62 -5.19 12.84
CA MET A 260 8.16 -6.13 13.87
C MET A 260 7.81 -7.52 13.30
N LYS A 261 7.35 -7.62 12.05
CA LYS A 261 7.05 -8.91 11.41
C LYS A 261 8.23 -9.52 10.68
N THR A 262 9.32 -8.77 10.53
CA THR A 262 10.54 -9.20 9.87
C THR A 262 11.35 -10.10 10.81
N LYS A 263 11.61 -11.36 10.43
CA LYS A 263 12.44 -12.26 11.27
C LYS A 263 13.90 -11.78 11.28
N PRO A 264 14.58 -11.73 12.45
CA PRO A 264 15.97 -11.25 12.55
C PRO A 264 16.99 -12.07 11.74
N HIS A 265 16.72 -13.37 11.52
CA HIS A 265 17.69 -14.32 11.00
C HIS A 265 17.40 -14.82 9.57
N GLU A 266 16.35 -14.33 8.91
CA GLU A 266 16.15 -14.64 7.49
C GLU A 266 17.21 -13.91 6.66
N SER A 267 18.02 -14.70 5.94
CA SER A 267 19.33 -14.38 5.33
C SER A 267 19.44 -13.06 4.56
N ALA A 268 20.68 -12.59 4.36
CA ALA A 268 21.06 -11.38 3.60
C ALA A 268 20.53 -11.26 2.15
N LEU A 269 19.94 -12.32 1.58
CA LEU A 269 19.39 -12.34 0.22
C LEU A 269 17.87 -12.16 0.22
N ARG A 270 17.40 -11.06 0.82
CA ARG A 270 15.97 -10.72 0.83
C ARG A 270 15.57 -10.05 -0.47
N SER A 271 14.34 -10.29 -0.92
CA SER A 271 13.72 -9.54 -2.01
C SER A 271 13.44 -8.08 -1.64
N HIS A 272 13.37 -7.76 -0.35
CA HIS A 272 13.01 -6.43 0.15
C HIS A 272 14.17 -5.81 0.95
N PRO A 273 14.41 -4.49 0.83
CA PRO A 273 15.33 -3.78 1.70
C PRO A 273 14.83 -3.85 3.15
N LYS A 274 15.75 -3.69 4.12
CA LYS A 274 15.34 -3.55 5.54
C LYS A 274 14.36 -2.38 5.69
N PRO A 275 13.32 -2.47 6.54
CA PRO A 275 12.37 -1.37 6.77
C PRO A 275 13.03 -0.04 7.11
N ALA A 276 14.14 -0.05 7.85
CA ALA A 276 14.95 1.15 8.10
C ALA A 276 15.49 1.83 6.84
N VAL A 277 16.00 1.08 5.86
CA VAL A 277 16.48 1.62 4.58
C VAL A 277 15.32 2.24 3.81
N ARG A 278 14.17 1.56 3.78
CA ARG A 278 12.95 2.03 3.11
C ARG A 278 12.42 3.31 3.76
N LEU A 279 12.38 3.37 5.09
CA LEU A 279 11.95 4.55 5.85
C LEU A 279 12.87 5.75 5.58
N LEU A 280 14.19 5.55 5.58
CA LEU A 280 15.14 6.61 5.20
C LEU A 280 14.90 7.11 3.77
N GLN A 281 14.69 6.20 2.81
CA GLN A 281 14.42 6.56 1.41
C GLN A 281 13.17 7.45 1.29
N VAL A 282 12.04 7.04 1.87
CA VAL A 282 10.79 7.81 1.74
C VAL A 282 10.90 9.20 2.37
N SER A 283 11.63 9.34 3.47
CA SER A 283 11.81 10.64 4.13
C SER A 283 12.82 11.53 3.43
N TYR A 284 13.88 10.95 2.87
CA TYR A 284 14.82 11.68 2.04
C TYR A 284 14.08 12.27 0.82
N ASN A 285 13.32 11.45 0.09
CA ASN A 285 12.55 11.92 -1.06
C ASN A 285 11.49 12.93 -0.68
N ALA A 286 10.75 12.72 0.42
CA ALA A 286 9.77 13.70 0.87
C ALA A 286 10.41 15.04 1.24
N SER A 287 11.64 15.04 1.76
CA SER A 287 12.36 16.27 2.04
C SER A 287 12.82 16.96 0.75
N ASP A 288 13.41 16.21 -0.19
CA ASP A 288 13.91 16.75 -1.47
C ASP A 288 12.78 17.24 -2.38
N CYS A 289 11.71 16.47 -2.53
CA CYS A 289 10.61 16.80 -3.44
C CYS A 289 9.75 17.99 -2.96
N PHE A 290 9.73 18.27 -1.67
CA PHE A 290 8.76 19.22 -1.08
C PHE A 290 9.38 20.32 -0.22
N GLY A 291 10.62 20.14 0.24
CA GLY A 291 11.31 21.06 1.16
C GLY A 291 11.62 22.42 0.55
N GLU A 292 11.91 22.49 -0.76
CA GLU A 292 12.35 23.75 -1.38
C GLU A 292 11.21 24.65 -1.88
N LEU A 293 10.00 24.12 -2.09
CA LEU A 293 8.92 24.86 -2.77
C LEU A 293 7.60 24.95 -2.01
N GLU A 294 7.25 24.00 -1.14
CA GLU A 294 5.94 24.00 -0.46
C GLU A 294 5.99 23.90 1.08
N PHE A 295 7.08 23.37 1.67
CA PHE A 295 7.20 23.16 3.12
C PHE A 295 8.60 23.52 3.62
N PRO A 296 8.88 24.78 3.98
CA PRO A 296 10.21 25.20 4.45
C PRO A 296 10.67 24.45 5.71
N ASP A 297 9.73 23.89 6.49
CA ASP A 297 9.98 23.10 7.69
C ASP A 297 9.92 21.57 7.44
N ALA A 298 10.14 21.11 6.20
CA ALA A 298 9.90 19.71 5.84
C ALA A 298 10.65 18.71 6.75
N HIS A 299 11.97 18.91 6.89
CA HIS A 299 12.81 18.07 7.74
C HIS A 299 12.34 18.04 9.19
N ARG A 300 11.94 19.18 9.75
CA ARG A 300 11.45 19.27 11.14
C ARG A 300 10.17 18.46 11.29
N CYS A 301 9.20 18.65 10.40
CA CYS A 301 7.90 17.96 10.48
C CYS A 301 8.04 16.44 10.29
N ILE A 302 8.90 16.03 9.36
CA ILE A 302 9.22 14.60 9.15
C ILE A 302 9.86 14.02 10.41
N GLY A 303 10.88 14.69 10.95
CA GLY A 303 11.55 14.28 12.18
C GLY A 303 10.62 14.23 13.40
N GLU A 304 9.65 15.15 13.51
CA GLU A 304 8.65 15.14 14.58
C GLU A 304 7.76 13.90 14.53
N GLY A 305 7.23 13.55 13.35
CA GLY A 305 6.39 12.34 13.22
C GLY A 305 7.17 11.06 13.52
N TRP A 306 8.43 10.99 13.08
CA TRP A 306 9.33 9.89 13.45
C TRP A 306 9.61 9.83 14.95
N GLY A 307 9.90 10.97 15.57
CA GLY A 307 10.19 11.07 17.00
C GLY A 307 9.00 10.63 17.85
N ILE A 308 7.77 10.95 17.45
CA ILE A 308 6.56 10.49 18.13
C ILE A 308 6.47 8.96 18.09
N ILE A 309 6.61 8.35 16.91
CA ILE A 309 6.52 6.89 16.77
C ILE A 309 7.66 6.19 17.49
N GLY A 310 8.92 6.60 17.25
CA GLY A 310 10.09 5.99 17.87
C GLY A 310 10.04 6.04 19.40
N LYS A 311 9.65 7.18 19.97
CA LYS A 311 9.48 7.32 21.43
C LYS A 311 8.37 6.41 21.95
N TRP A 312 7.20 6.38 21.30
CA TRP A 312 6.10 5.52 21.72
C TRP A 312 6.49 4.03 21.60
N TRP A 313 7.17 3.65 20.53
CA TRP A 313 7.61 2.26 20.31
C TRP A 313 8.62 1.82 21.37
N GLN A 314 9.60 2.67 21.69
CA GLN A 314 10.60 2.43 22.72
C GLN A 314 9.98 2.33 24.11
N GLN A 315 9.09 3.26 24.48
CA GLN A 315 8.40 3.27 25.78
C GLN A 315 7.60 2.00 26.05
N ASN A 316 7.18 1.32 24.98
CA ASN A 316 6.36 0.13 25.04
C ASN A 316 7.13 -1.18 24.81
N GLU A 317 8.47 -1.08 24.68
CA GLU A 317 9.40 -2.22 24.51
C GLU A 317 9.04 -3.11 23.32
N LEU A 318 8.51 -2.52 22.25
CA LEU A 318 8.21 -3.24 21.02
C LEU A 318 9.48 -3.44 20.21
N SER A 319 9.72 -4.65 19.71
CA SER A 319 10.89 -4.93 18.87
C SER A 319 10.75 -4.30 17.49
N ALA A 320 11.72 -3.49 17.08
CA ALA A 320 11.92 -3.09 15.69
C ALA A 320 13.42 -3.14 15.37
N HIS A 321 13.90 -4.35 15.04
CA HIS A 321 15.32 -4.65 14.94
C HIS A 321 16.09 -3.72 13.99
N SER A 322 15.59 -3.48 12.77
CA SER A 322 16.32 -2.65 11.83
C SER A 322 16.23 -1.15 12.15
N LEU A 323 15.11 -0.71 12.73
CA LEU A 323 14.91 0.70 13.06
C LEU A 323 15.67 1.14 14.31
N TRP A 324 15.93 0.23 15.25
CA TRP A 324 16.73 0.52 16.43
C TRP A 324 18.22 0.49 16.10
N GLU A 325 18.61 -0.36 15.15
CA GLU A 325 19.96 -0.37 14.58
C GLU A 325 20.30 0.92 13.83
N LEU A 326 19.34 1.78 13.48
CA LEU A 326 19.61 3.01 12.74
C LEU A 326 20.62 3.91 13.45
N ASP A 327 20.51 4.09 14.77
CA ASP A 327 21.45 4.97 15.50
C ASP A 327 22.86 4.38 15.54
N GLU A 328 22.98 3.05 15.68
CA GLU A 328 24.28 2.37 15.75
C GLU A 328 24.91 2.13 14.37
N HIS A 329 24.09 2.07 13.31
CA HIS A 329 24.47 1.63 11.96
C HIS A 329 23.98 2.58 10.87
N LEU A 330 23.82 3.85 11.19
CA LEU A 330 23.32 4.87 10.26
C LEU A 330 24.14 4.89 8.98
N ASP A 331 25.47 4.97 9.10
CA ASP A 331 26.38 5.02 7.95
C ASP A 331 26.19 3.81 7.03
N ARG A 332 26.12 2.59 7.58
CA ARG A 332 25.90 1.36 6.80
C ARG A 332 24.53 1.34 6.12
N THR A 333 23.52 1.91 6.79
CA THR A 333 22.16 2.01 6.24
C THR A 333 22.12 3.02 5.09
N ILE A 334 22.83 4.14 5.23
CA ILE A 334 23.02 5.15 4.19
C ILE A 334 23.80 4.58 3.00
N ASP A 335 24.88 3.84 3.24
CA ASP A 335 25.66 3.18 2.18
C ASP A 335 24.78 2.21 1.39
N THR A 336 24.04 1.35 2.10
CA THR A 336 23.08 0.41 1.47
C THR A 336 22.03 1.16 0.65
N LEU A 337 21.50 2.27 1.18
CA LEU A 337 20.54 3.10 0.47
C LEU A 337 21.14 3.68 -0.81
N ASN A 338 22.35 4.22 -0.75
CA ASN A 338 23.02 4.82 -1.90
C ASN A 338 23.33 3.78 -2.98
N GLU A 339 23.77 2.58 -2.60
CA GLU A 339 23.95 1.46 -3.53
C GLU A 339 22.64 1.13 -4.27
N LEU A 340 21.55 0.91 -3.52
CA LEU A 340 20.26 0.55 -4.11
C LEU A 340 19.66 1.69 -4.95
N ARG A 341 19.88 2.95 -4.58
CA ARG A 341 19.49 4.12 -5.41
C ARG A 341 20.26 4.17 -6.72
N SER A 342 21.56 3.86 -6.69
CA SER A 342 22.37 3.77 -7.90
C SER A 342 21.82 2.69 -8.83
N GLU A 343 21.58 1.49 -8.31
CA GLU A 343 20.99 0.37 -9.07
C GLU A 343 19.60 0.71 -9.62
N SER A 344 18.75 1.33 -8.80
CA SER A 344 17.43 1.80 -9.23
C SER A 344 17.56 2.82 -10.37
N GLY A 345 18.52 3.73 -10.29
CA GLY A 345 18.80 4.72 -11.33
C GLY A 345 19.14 4.10 -12.68
N GLU A 346 19.92 3.01 -12.68
CA GLU A 346 20.26 2.26 -13.89
C GLU A 346 19.03 1.57 -14.52
N LEU A 347 18.07 1.14 -13.69
CA LEU A 347 16.84 0.48 -14.15
C LEU A 347 15.81 1.46 -14.73
N ILE A 348 15.78 2.72 -14.29
CA ILE A 348 14.73 3.70 -14.67
C ILE A 348 14.54 3.80 -16.19
N GLY A 349 15.62 3.80 -16.98
CA GLY A 349 15.54 3.85 -18.43
C GLY A 349 14.80 2.65 -19.03
N VAL A 350 15.13 1.44 -18.55
CA VAL A 350 14.50 0.18 -18.98
C VAL A 350 13.04 0.15 -18.54
N LEU A 351 12.75 0.51 -17.30
CA LEU A 351 11.39 0.53 -16.74
C LEU A 351 10.49 1.51 -17.48
N ARG A 352 11.00 2.71 -17.82
CA ARG A 352 10.27 3.70 -18.61
C ARG A 352 9.88 3.14 -19.98
N GLN A 353 10.81 2.52 -20.69
CA GLN A 353 10.53 1.88 -21.98
C GLN A 353 9.46 0.79 -21.84
N LEU A 354 9.58 -0.10 -20.86
CA LEU A 354 8.61 -1.16 -20.61
C LEU A 354 7.22 -0.62 -20.24
N ALA A 355 7.15 0.50 -19.51
CA ALA A 355 5.89 1.18 -19.18
C ALA A 355 5.23 1.81 -20.43
N GLU A 356 6.02 2.40 -21.33
CA GLU A 356 5.54 2.92 -22.61
C GLU A 356 4.99 1.82 -23.51
N GLU A 357 5.70 0.70 -23.62
CA GLU A 357 5.27 -0.49 -24.36
C GLU A 357 3.97 -1.06 -23.77
N ARG A 358 3.91 -1.22 -22.43
CA ARG A 358 2.68 -1.64 -21.73
C ARG A 358 1.49 -0.73 -22.08
N ASN A 359 1.68 0.58 -22.01
CA ASN A 359 0.62 1.54 -22.33
C ASN A 359 0.23 1.52 -23.81
N HIS A 360 1.18 1.25 -24.71
CA HIS A 360 0.88 1.01 -26.12
C HIS A 360 0.01 -0.23 -26.30
N ASP A 361 0.38 -1.37 -25.69
CA ASP A 361 -0.35 -2.63 -25.77
C ASP A 361 -1.79 -2.48 -25.26
N ILE A 362 -1.98 -1.80 -24.11
CA ILE A 362 -3.30 -1.53 -23.53
C ILE A 362 -4.15 -0.68 -24.48
N ARG A 363 -3.58 0.37 -25.09
CA ARG A 363 -4.30 1.23 -26.05
C ARG A 363 -4.70 0.46 -27.30
N MET A 364 -3.84 -0.41 -27.81
CA MET A 364 -4.15 -1.22 -29.00
C MET A 364 -5.27 -2.22 -28.74
N ARG A 365 -5.30 -2.84 -27.55
CA ARG A 365 -6.40 -3.75 -27.15
C ARG A 365 -7.74 -3.02 -27.06
N LYS A 366 -7.79 -1.87 -26.38
CA LYS A 366 -9.02 -1.06 -26.30
C LYS A 366 -9.56 -0.68 -27.68
N LYS A 367 -8.68 -0.37 -28.64
CA LYS A 367 -9.09 -0.10 -30.03
C LYS A 367 -9.68 -1.33 -30.70
N TYR A 368 -9.09 -2.50 -30.48
CA TYR A 368 -9.55 -3.77 -31.03
C TYR A 368 -10.91 -4.19 -30.46
N ASP A 369 -11.07 -4.13 -29.13
CA ASP A 369 -12.34 -4.47 -28.45
C ASP A 369 -13.48 -3.56 -28.90
N ASN A 370 -13.21 -2.24 -29.05
CA ASN A 370 -14.18 -1.30 -29.59
C ASN A 370 -14.53 -1.58 -31.06
N HIS A 371 -13.61 -2.12 -31.86
CA HIS A 371 -13.89 -2.47 -33.25
C HIS A 371 -14.80 -3.70 -33.35
N ILE A 372 -14.56 -4.73 -32.54
CA ILE A 372 -15.44 -5.92 -32.45
C ILE A 372 -16.85 -5.51 -32.04
N LEU A 373 -17.00 -4.72 -30.98
CA LEU A 373 -18.32 -4.29 -30.49
C LEU A 373 -19.11 -3.47 -31.52
N ASN A 374 -18.42 -2.73 -32.39
CA ASN A 374 -19.04 -1.93 -33.45
C ASN A 374 -19.26 -2.69 -34.76
N THR A 375 -18.71 -3.91 -34.91
CA THR A 375 -18.83 -4.71 -36.14
C THR A 375 -19.77 -5.91 -35.99
N GLU A 376 -20.21 -6.24 -34.77
CA GLU A 376 -21.30 -7.19 -34.59
C GLU A 376 -22.60 -6.59 -35.17
N PRO A 377 -23.17 -7.18 -36.24
CA PRO A 377 -24.40 -6.67 -36.83
C PRO A 377 -25.50 -6.69 -35.77
N ASN A 378 -26.21 -5.57 -35.60
CA ASN A 378 -27.40 -5.45 -34.75
C ASN A 378 -28.34 -6.64 -35.01
N LYS A 379 -28.30 -7.66 -34.16
CA LYS A 379 -29.21 -8.82 -34.18
C LYS A 379 -30.58 -8.43 -33.60
N THR A 380 -31.13 -7.30 -34.03
CA THR A 380 -32.46 -6.84 -33.62
C THR A 380 -33.54 -7.01 -34.69
N ASP A 381 -33.25 -7.58 -35.86
CA ASP A 381 -34.27 -7.98 -36.83
C ASP A 381 -34.61 -9.49 -36.73
N ALA A 382 -34.88 -9.96 -35.51
CA ALA A 382 -35.63 -11.20 -35.31
C ALA A 382 -37.09 -10.79 -35.04
N GLY A 383 -37.91 -10.90 -36.08
CA GLY A 383 -39.22 -10.26 -36.19
C GLY A 383 -40.25 -10.67 -35.14
N ASP A 384 -41.21 -9.76 -34.97
CA ASP A 384 -42.54 -10.02 -34.47
C ASP A 384 -43.17 -11.20 -35.25
N VAL A 385 -43.08 -12.40 -34.68
CA VAL A 385 -44.00 -13.48 -35.02
C VAL A 385 -45.28 -13.22 -34.24
N MET A 386 -46.24 -12.60 -34.92
CA MET A 386 -47.64 -12.59 -34.52
C MET A 386 -48.10 -14.01 -34.15
N LEU A 387 -48.42 -14.22 -32.87
CA LEU A 387 -49.32 -15.29 -32.48
C LEU A 387 -50.75 -14.75 -32.57
N THR A 388 -51.54 -15.44 -33.38
CA THR A 388 -52.98 -15.28 -33.57
C THR A 388 -53.76 -16.02 -32.50
#